data_AF-A0A069SGF5-F1
#
_entry.id   AF-A0A069SGF5-F1
#
_cell.length_a   1.000
_cell.length_b   1.000
_cell.length_c   1.000
_cell.angle_alpha   90.00
_cell.angle_beta   90.00
_cell.angle_gamma   90.00
#
_symmetry.space_group_name_H-M   'P 1'
#
loop_
_entity.id
_entity.type
_entity.pdbx_description
1 polymer ?
#
loop_
_entity_poly.entity_id
_entity_poly.type
_entity_poly.pdbx_seq_one_letter_code
_entity_poly.pdbx_strand_id
1 'polypeptide(L)'
;MFLSLAWLSVSAQALVPITWTAYGLTFEAPKGILVEEDTEETFLLNNSKFYITIQSLDSDGMTKSDLKSVLKDYANDDGVKDQSAVQEFELPQFFGTYLRGSCETDHCLYACLMTKTAGSGFYISIIYSKENENIAEKILKSFIMEE
;
A
#
# COMPACT_ATOMS: atom_id res chain seq x y z
N MET A 1 40.26 9.96 27.34
CA MET A 1 38.79 9.87 27.23
C MET A 1 38.48 9.52 25.78
N PHE A 2 38.23 8.24 25.48
CA PHE A 2 37.91 7.79 24.12
C PHE A 2 36.40 7.97 23.91
N LEU A 3 36.00 8.92 23.05
CA LEU A 3 34.62 8.98 22.56
C LEU A 3 34.44 7.87 21.52
N SER A 4 33.81 6.77 21.91
CA SER A 4 33.30 5.77 21.00
C SER A 4 32.00 6.28 20.38
N LEU A 5 32.06 6.75 19.13
CA LEU A 5 30.86 6.89 18.28
C LEU A 5 30.38 5.47 17.94
N ALA A 6 29.32 5.02 18.59
CA ALA A 6 28.59 3.84 18.15
C ALA A 6 27.80 4.21 16.89
N TRP A 7 28.30 3.78 15.71
CA TRP A 7 27.51 3.78 14.49
C TRP A 7 26.36 2.78 14.67
N LEU A 8 25.16 3.28 14.92
CA LEU A 8 23.94 2.48 14.78
C LEU A 8 23.79 2.18 13.28
N SER A 9 24.09 0.95 12.89
CA SER A 9 23.77 0.46 11.56
C SER A 9 22.25 0.45 11.43
N VAL A 10 21.71 1.44 10.71
CA VAL A 10 20.32 1.37 10.22
C VAL A 10 20.27 0.17 9.30
N SER A 11 19.70 -0.93 9.78
CA SER A 11 19.45 -2.10 8.95
C SER A 11 18.31 -1.72 7.99
N ALA A 12 18.65 -1.45 6.74
CA ALA A 12 17.65 -1.17 5.71
C ALA A 12 16.71 -2.38 5.58
N GLN A 13 15.40 -2.16 5.69
CA GLN A 13 14.40 -3.22 5.48
C GLN A 13 14.51 -3.69 4.02
N ALA A 14 14.84 -4.96 3.81
CA ALA A 14 14.86 -5.55 2.48
C ALA A 14 13.42 -5.74 1.99
N LEU A 15 13.17 -5.40 0.72
CA LEU A 15 11.94 -5.72 0.03
C LEU A 15 12.17 -6.90 -0.93
N VAL A 16 11.16 -7.74 -1.07
CA VAL A 16 11.14 -8.88 -1.98
C VAL A 16 9.79 -8.91 -2.70
N PRO A 17 9.75 -9.38 -3.96
CA PRO A 17 8.50 -9.49 -4.69
C PRO A 17 7.57 -10.51 -4.05
N ILE A 18 6.28 -10.19 -4.04
CA ILE A 18 5.18 -11.06 -3.63
C ILE A 18 4.01 -10.86 -4.58
N THR A 19 3.29 -11.95 -4.86
CA THR A 19 2.24 -11.99 -5.87
C THR A 19 0.92 -12.37 -5.24
N TRP A 20 -0.12 -11.57 -5.49
CA TRP A 20 -1.49 -11.97 -5.26
C TRP A 20 -1.97 -12.83 -6.42
N THR A 21 -2.13 -14.13 -6.15
CA THR A 21 -2.31 -15.14 -7.21
C THR A 21 -3.61 -14.99 -8.00
N ALA A 22 -4.69 -14.53 -7.36
CA ALA A 22 -6.00 -14.36 -8.00
C ALA A 22 -5.97 -13.37 -9.17
N TYR A 23 -5.11 -12.35 -9.10
CA TYR A 23 -5.03 -11.29 -10.10
C TYR A 23 -3.70 -11.27 -10.87
N GLY A 24 -2.71 -12.08 -10.47
CA GLY A 24 -1.34 -11.91 -10.98
C GLY A 24 -0.77 -10.54 -10.62
N LEU A 25 -1.18 -9.98 -9.48
CA LEU A 25 -0.76 -8.65 -9.03
C LEU A 25 0.48 -8.78 -8.15
N THR A 26 1.62 -8.31 -8.64
CA THR A 26 2.92 -8.43 -7.96
C THR A 26 3.38 -7.07 -7.43
N PHE A 27 3.93 -7.06 -6.22
CA PHE A 27 4.54 -5.88 -5.61
C PHE A 27 5.67 -6.26 -4.66
N GLU A 28 6.49 -5.29 -4.29
CA GLU A 28 7.60 -5.45 -3.35
C GLU A 28 7.07 -5.34 -1.91
N ALA A 29 7.32 -6.35 -1.07
CA ALA A 29 6.91 -6.37 0.33
C ALA A 29 8.09 -6.65 1.28
N PRO A 30 8.01 -6.26 2.57
CA PRO A 30 9.09 -6.50 3.53
C PRO A 30 9.47 -7.97 3.62
N LYS A 31 10.76 -8.28 3.47
CA LYS A 31 11.26 -9.66 3.59
C LYS A 31 10.85 -10.28 4.93
N GLY A 32 10.21 -11.45 4.87
CA GLY A 32 9.72 -12.17 6.04
C GLY A 32 8.34 -11.74 6.53
N ILE A 33 7.62 -10.89 5.78
CA ILE A 33 6.18 -10.68 5.99
C ILE A 33 5.42 -11.99 5.70
N LEU A 34 4.40 -12.27 6.50
CA LEU A 34 3.55 -13.45 6.36
C LEU A 34 2.31 -13.10 5.56
N VAL A 35 1.87 -14.01 4.68
CA VAL A 35 0.54 -13.95 4.05
C VAL A 35 -0.45 -14.60 5.01
N GLU A 36 -1.43 -13.82 5.47
CA GLU A 36 -2.51 -14.32 6.33
C GLU A 36 -3.76 -14.68 5.51
N GLU A 37 -4.04 -13.93 4.42
CA GLU A 37 -5.14 -14.21 3.50
C GLU A 37 -4.69 -14.06 2.04
N ASP A 38 -5.08 -15.02 1.19
CA ASP A 38 -4.91 -15.02 -0.27
C ASP A 38 -6.17 -15.59 -0.90
N THR A 39 -7.11 -14.70 -1.20
CA THR A 39 -8.45 -15.02 -1.72
C THR A 39 -8.72 -14.22 -2.99
N GLU A 40 -9.87 -14.42 -3.64
CA GLU A 40 -10.26 -13.60 -4.80
C GLU A 40 -10.62 -12.15 -4.42
N GLU A 41 -10.94 -11.88 -3.15
CA GLU A 41 -11.40 -10.56 -2.71
C GLU A 41 -10.34 -9.80 -1.93
N THR A 42 -9.51 -10.52 -1.17
CA THR A 42 -8.54 -9.93 -0.25
C THR A 42 -7.19 -10.66 -0.30
N PHE A 43 -6.11 -9.87 -0.28
CA PHE A 43 -4.74 -10.30 -0.01
C PHE A 43 -4.19 -9.56 1.20
N LEU A 44 -3.89 -10.28 2.27
CA LEU A 44 -3.52 -9.73 3.56
C LEU A 44 -2.13 -10.21 3.97
N LEU A 45 -1.26 -9.27 4.32
CA LEU A 45 0.09 -9.54 4.76
C LEU A 45 0.40 -8.82 6.07
N ASN A 46 1.05 -9.51 6.99
CA ASN A 46 1.30 -9.01 8.32
C ASN A 46 2.70 -9.36 8.82
N ASN A 47 3.30 -8.41 9.56
CA ASN A 47 4.40 -8.63 10.48
C ASN A 47 4.40 -7.54 11.56
N SER A 48 5.39 -7.57 12.46
CA SER A 48 5.50 -6.60 13.57
C SER A 48 5.60 -5.10 13.17
N LYS A 49 5.80 -4.77 11.89
CA LYS A 49 6.02 -3.39 11.41
C LYS A 49 5.03 -2.95 10.33
N PHE A 50 4.41 -3.89 9.63
CA PHE A 50 3.55 -3.63 8.51
C PHE A 50 2.33 -4.54 8.56
N TYR A 51 1.18 -3.93 8.34
CA TYR A 51 -0.05 -4.61 8.04
C TYR A 51 -0.54 -4.09 6.68
N ILE A 52 -0.57 -4.97 5.69
CA ILE A 52 -0.83 -4.63 4.29
C ILE A 52 -2.06 -5.40 3.86
N THR A 53 -3.08 -4.68 3.38
CA THR A 53 -4.30 -5.28 2.84
C THR A 53 -4.51 -4.76 1.44
N ILE A 54 -4.76 -5.67 0.50
CA ILE A 54 -5.21 -5.36 -0.86
C ILE A 54 -6.58 -5.97 -1.01
N GLN A 55 -7.54 -5.17 -1.47
CA GLN A 55 -8.89 -5.62 -1.77
C GLN A 55 -9.22 -5.33 -3.23
N SER A 56 -9.93 -6.23 -3.88
CA SER A 56 -10.49 -5.95 -5.19
C SER A 56 -11.65 -4.96 -5.06
N LEU A 57 -11.71 -4.02 -6.00
CA LEU A 57 -12.81 -3.06 -6.09
C LEU A 57 -13.73 -3.47 -7.23
N ASP A 58 -15.04 -3.30 -7.02
CA ASP A 58 -15.96 -3.22 -8.14
C ASP A 58 -15.69 -1.93 -8.90
N SER A 59 -15.08 -2.11 -10.07
CA SER A 59 -14.57 -1.03 -10.91
C SER A 59 -15.30 -0.94 -12.23
N ASP A 60 -16.43 -1.64 -12.39
CA ASP A 60 -17.27 -1.49 -13.57
C ASP A 60 -17.80 -0.04 -13.67
N GLY A 61 -17.54 0.59 -14.82
CA GLY A 61 -17.86 2.00 -15.04
C GLY A 61 -17.04 3.02 -14.23
N MET A 62 -16.07 2.59 -13.42
CA MET A 62 -15.21 3.48 -12.64
C MET A 62 -14.26 4.25 -13.56
N THR A 63 -14.09 5.55 -13.30
CA THR A 63 -13.18 6.43 -14.02
C THR A 63 -12.00 6.86 -13.15
N LYS A 64 -10.94 7.38 -13.78
CA LYS A 64 -9.78 7.94 -13.07
C LYS A 64 -10.19 9.02 -12.05
N SER A 65 -11.20 9.82 -12.36
CA SER A 65 -11.70 10.87 -11.46
C SER A 65 -12.39 10.32 -10.21
N ASP A 66 -12.96 9.12 -10.29
CA ASP A 66 -13.71 8.51 -9.17
C ASP A 66 -12.78 7.96 -8.10
N LEU A 67 -11.53 7.60 -8.46
CA LEU A 67 -10.54 7.07 -7.51
C LEU A 67 -10.35 7.97 -6.30
N LYS A 68 -10.39 9.29 -6.50
CA LYS A 68 -10.20 10.27 -5.43
C LYS A 68 -11.36 10.28 -4.43
N SER A 69 -12.60 10.15 -4.89
CA SER A 69 -13.76 10.07 -3.99
C SER A 69 -13.78 8.73 -3.28
N VAL A 70 -13.59 7.63 -4.01
CA VAL A 70 -13.56 6.26 -3.45
C VAL A 70 -12.53 6.18 -2.33
N LEU A 71 -11.30 6.64 -2.58
CA LEU A 71 -10.23 6.62 -1.57
C LEU A 71 -10.58 7.44 -0.32
N LYS A 72 -11.25 8.59 -0.49
CA LYS A 72 -11.67 9.42 0.64
C LYS A 72 -12.78 8.76 1.44
N ASP A 73 -13.72 8.09 0.78
CA ASP A 73 -14.82 7.41 1.43
C ASP A 73 -14.26 6.28 2.33
N TYR A 74 -13.36 5.44 1.80
CA TYR A 74 -12.62 4.45 2.61
C TYR A 74 -11.90 5.07 3.81
N ALA A 75 -11.13 6.14 3.61
CA ALA A 75 -10.41 6.77 4.71
C ALA A 75 -11.33 7.37 5.78
N ASN A 76 -12.51 7.87 5.39
CA ASN A 76 -13.48 8.42 6.33
C ASN A 76 -14.24 7.31 7.08
N ASP A 77 -14.64 6.26 6.38
CA ASP A 77 -15.37 5.11 6.93
C ASP A 77 -14.49 4.35 7.95
N ASP A 78 -13.19 4.21 7.65
CA ASP A 78 -12.20 3.63 8.56
C ASP A 78 -11.79 4.59 9.71
N GLY A 79 -12.25 5.84 9.69
CA GLY A 79 -11.95 6.83 10.73
C GLY A 79 -10.50 7.34 10.74
N VAL A 80 -9.82 7.34 9.58
CA VAL A 80 -8.44 7.82 9.43
C VAL A 80 -8.35 9.30 9.83
N LYS A 81 -7.41 9.61 10.72
CA LYS A 81 -7.16 10.97 11.23
C LYS A 81 -6.00 11.63 10.52
N ASP A 82 -5.86 12.95 10.68
CA ASP A 82 -4.75 13.75 10.14
C ASP A 82 -4.49 13.51 8.64
N GLN A 83 -5.56 13.33 7.87
CA GLN A 83 -5.48 12.95 6.46
C GLN A 83 -4.73 14.01 5.65
N SER A 84 -3.75 13.56 4.85
CA SER A 84 -3.14 14.39 3.82
C SER A 84 -4.13 14.67 2.69
N ALA A 85 -3.82 15.65 1.84
CA ALA A 85 -4.52 15.75 0.55
C ALA A 85 -4.32 14.46 -0.26
N VAL A 86 -5.36 14.04 -0.99
CA VAL A 86 -5.24 12.96 -1.97
C VAL A 86 -4.29 13.40 -3.07
N GLN A 87 -3.31 12.55 -3.35
CA GLN A 87 -2.31 12.73 -4.40
C GLN A 87 -2.55 11.70 -5.50
N GLU A 88 -2.34 12.13 -6.74
CA GLU A 88 -2.38 11.26 -7.92
C GLU A 88 -0.98 10.80 -8.28
N PHE A 89 -0.87 9.58 -8.80
CA PHE A 89 0.36 9.04 -9.38
C PHE A 89 0.03 8.06 -10.50
N GLU A 90 1.04 7.69 -11.27
CA GLU A 90 0.89 6.69 -12.33
C GLU A 90 2.00 5.65 -12.23
N LEU A 91 1.61 4.41 -12.47
CA LEU A 91 2.50 3.28 -12.72
C LEU A 91 2.33 2.86 -14.19
N PRO A 92 3.22 2.03 -14.75
CA PRO A 92 3.11 1.59 -16.14
C PRO A 92 1.72 1.05 -16.50
N GLN A 93 1.12 0.23 -15.63
CA GLN A 93 -0.17 -0.41 -15.85
C GLN A 93 -1.34 0.25 -15.09
N PHE A 94 -1.08 1.23 -14.22
CA PHE A 94 -2.10 1.77 -13.31
C PHE A 94 -2.19 3.29 -13.30
N PHE A 95 -3.43 3.78 -13.16
CA PHE A 95 -3.69 5.06 -12.52
C PHE A 95 -3.82 4.85 -11.02
N GLY A 96 -3.21 5.73 -10.22
CA GLY A 96 -3.22 5.61 -8.77
C GLY A 96 -3.62 6.90 -8.07
N THR A 97 -4.30 6.76 -6.95
CA THR A 97 -4.46 7.82 -5.96
C THR A 97 -4.03 7.31 -4.61
N TYR A 98 -3.48 8.18 -3.76
CA TYR A 98 -3.15 7.81 -2.40
C TYR A 98 -3.24 8.99 -1.44
N LEU A 99 -3.45 8.68 -0.16
CA LEU A 99 -3.39 9.61 0.95
C LEU A 99 -2.67 8.96 2.11
N ARG A 100 -2.14 9.79 3.01
CA ARG A 100 -1.59 9.35 4.29
C ARG A 100 -2.49 9.83 5.42
N GLY A 101 -2.42 9.16 6.56
CA GLY A 101 -3.05 9.60 7.79
C GLY A 101 -2.55 8.82 9.00
N SER A 102 -3.29 8.96 10.09
CA SER A 102 -3.06 8.27 11.36
C SER A 102 -4.17 7.22 11.54
N CYS A 103 -3.77 5.96 11.72
CA CYS A 103 -4.65 4.83 11.97
C CYS A 103 -4.36 4.29 13.37
N GLU A 104 -5.28 4.51 14.31
CA GLU A 104 -5.11 4.21 15.74
C GLU A 104 -3.82 4.80 16.34
N THR A 105 -2.82 3.95 16.65
CA THR A 105 -1.50 4.33 17.18
C THR A 105 -0.42 4.43 16.11
N ASP A 106 -0.71 3.98 14.89
CA ASP A 106 0.22 3.88 13.77
C ASP A 106 -0.11 4.89 12.65
N HIS A 107 0.73 4.91 11.63
CA HIS A 107 0.49 5.66 10.41
C HIS A 107 -0.09 4.73 9.36
N CYS A 108 -0.88 5.31 8.46
CA CYS A 108 -1.43 4.58 7.33
C CYS A 108 -1.25 5.34 6.02
N LEU A 109 -1.13 4.56 4.96
CA LEU A 109 -1.09 5.00 3.58
C LEU A 109 -2.13 4.19 2.85
N TYR A 110 -3.19 4.87 2.43
CA TYR A 110 -4.30 4.27 1.70
C TYR A 110 -4.17 4.66 0.24
N ALA A 111 -4.49 3.75 -0.66
CA ALA A 111 -4.44 3.99 -2.08
C ALA A 111 -5.52 3.24 -2.85
N CYS A 112 -5.89 3.79 -4.00
CA CYS A 112 -6.67 3.09 -5.00
C CYS A 112 -5.86 3.03 -6.30
N LEU A 113 -5.77 1.84 -6.89
CA LEU A 113 -5.19 1.60 -8.21
C LEU A 113 -6.30 1.18 -9.18
N MET A 114 -6.24 1.68 -10.41
CA MET A 114 -7.09 1.25 -11.51
C MET A 114 -6.22 0.89 -12.70
N THR A 115 -6.41 -0.30 -13.25
CA THR A 115 -5.69 -0.72 -14.45
C THR A 115 -6.02 0.19 -15.63
N LYS A 116 -5.02 0.49 -16.46
CA LYS A 116 -5.19 1.35 -17.65
C LYS A 116 -5.95 0.66 -18.79
N THR A 117 -5.96 -0.67 -18.79
CA THR A 117 -6.49 -1.50 -19.90
C THR A 117 -7.57 -2.47 -19.48
N ALA A 118 -7.50 -3.05 -18.27
CA ALA A 118 -8.30 -4.21 -17.87
C ALA A 118 -9.50 -3.86 -16.97
N GLY A 119 -9.76 -2.59 -16.71
CA GLY A 119 -10.89 -2.13 -15.90
C GLY A 119 -10.90 -2.61 -14.45
N SER A 120 -9.91 -3.38 -13.96
CA SER A 120 -9.81 -3.81 -12.56
C SER A 120 -9.38 -2.67 -11.66
N GLY A 121 -10.00 -2.57 -10.49
CA GLY A 121 -9.65 -1.64 -9.42
C GLY A 121 -9.17 -2.39 -8.17
N PHE A 122 -8.26 -1.77 -7.43
CA PHE A 122 -7.72 -2.30 -6.19
C PHE A 122 -7.67 -1.21 -5.13
N TYR A 123 -8.13 -1.52 -3.94
CA TYR A 123 -7.87 -0.73 -2.74
C TYR A 123 -6.68 -1.33 -2.00
N ILE A 124 -5.79 -0.46 -1.51
CA ILE A 124 -4.59 -0.83 -0.78
C ILE A 124 -4.56 -0.05 0.51
N SER A 125 -4.45 -0.76 1.63
CA SER A 125 -4.14 -0.21 2.94
C SER A 125 -2.76 -0.69 3.37
N ILE A 126 -1.88 0.24 3.75
CA ILE A 126 -0.58 -0.04 4.35
C ILE A 126 -0.53 0.68 5.69
N ILE A 127 -0.59 -0.07 6.78
CA ILE A 127 -0.38 0.43 8.15
C ILE A 127 1.08 0.16 8.54
N TYR A 128 1.75 1.17 9.08
CA TYR A 128 3.18 1.13 9.37
C TYR A 128 3.55 2.05 10.53
N SER A 129 4.64 1.72 11.24
CA SER A 129 5.24 2.62 12.22
C SER A 129 5.93 3.81 11.54
N LYS A 130 5.94 4.98 12.18
CA LYS A 130 6.35 6.27 11.57
C LYS A 130 7.67 6.24 10.79
N GLU A 131 8.68 5.55 11.28
CA GLU A 131 9.99 5.44 10.65
C GLU A 131 9.99 4.71 9.29
N ASN A 132 8.90 4.01 8.98
CA ASN A 132 8.73 3.17 7.79
C ASN A 132 7.95 3.85 6.65
N GLU A 133 7.60 5.13 6.74
CA GLU A 133 6.84 5.86 5.70
C GLU A 133 7.46 5.73 4.31
N ASN A 134 8.78 5.93 4.21
CA ASN A 134 9.52 5.81 2.94
C ASN A 134 9.46 4.39 2.36
N ILE A 135 9.29 3.37 3.20
CA ILE A 135 9.15 1.98 2.76
C ILE A 135 7.72 1.73 2.30
N ALA A 136 6.71 2.21 3.03
CA ALA A 136 5.31 2.12 2.63
C ALA A 136 5.07 2.74 1.24
N GLU A 137 5.68 3.89 0.95
CA GLU A 137 5.62 4.48 -0.40
C GLU A 137 6.29 3.64 -1.48
N LYS A 138 7.42 2.98 -1.16
CA LYS A 138 8.11 2.10 -2.12
C LYS A 138 7.27 0.88 -2.45
N ILE A 139 6.61 0.29 -1.43
CA ILE A 139 5.65 -0.79 -1.59
C ILE A 139 4.53 -0.33 -2.55
N LEU A 140 3.88 0.81 -2.26
CA LEU A 140 2.81 1.35 -3.12
C LEU A 140 3.26 1.58 -4.57
N LYS A 141 4.50 2.02 -4.79
CA LYS A 141 5.02 2.35 -6.13
C LYS A 141 5.60 1.15 -6.90
N SER A 142 5.49 -0.06 -6.35
CA SER A 142 6.08 -1.28 -6.92
C SER A 142 5.06 -2.21 -7.59
N PHE A 143 3.77 -1.88 -7.53
CA PHE A 143 2.71 -2.70 -8.10
C PHE A 143 2.82 -2.84 -9.62
N ILE A 144 2.77 -4.08 -10.09
CA ILE A 144 2.75 -4.48 -11.50
C ILE A 144 1.74 -5.63 -11.67
N MET A 145 1.12 -5.74 -12.84
CA MET A 145 0.42 -6.96 -13.24
C MET A 145 1.38 -7.85 -14.01
N GLU A 146 1.42 -9.14 -13.69
CA GLU A 146 2.08 -10.14 -14.52
C GLU A 146 1.41 -10.18 -15.90
N GLU A 147 2.24 -10.26 -16.95
CA GLU A 147 1.81 -10.37 -18.36
C GLU A 147 1.43 -11.80 -18.75
#